data_AF-A0A353R1V1-F1
#
_entry.id   AF-A0A353R1V1-F1
#
_cell.length_a   1.000
_cell.length_b   1.000
_cell.length_c   1.000
_cell.angle_alpha   90.00
_cell.angle_beta   90.00
_cell.angle_gamma   90.00
#
_symmetry.space_group_name_H-M   'P 1'
#
loop_
_entity.id
_entity.type
_entity.pdbx_description
1 polymer ?
#
loop_
_entity_poly.entity_id
_entity_poly.type
_entity_poly.pdbx_seq_one_letter_code
_entity_poly.pdbx_strand_id
1 'polypeptide(L)'
;HRALIANMLAQSEALMHGRTEAETRAALAARGLDESRIDALTPHNVFPGNQPSTTILLDALTPEALGSLIALYEHRIFTQGAIWGINSFDQWGVELGK
;
A
#
# COMPACT_ATOMS: atom_id res chain seq x y z
N HIS A 1 15.04 -3.63 -14.30
CA HIS A 1 14.20 -4.34 -13.30
C HIS A 1 14.66 -4.11 -11.85
N ARG A 2 15.96 -4.10 -11.52
CA ARG A 2 16.44 -3.83 -10.14
C ARG A 2 15.88 -2.56 -9.48
N ALA A 3 15.83 -1.44 -10.20
CA ALA A 3 15.26 -0.20 -9.68
C ALA A 3 13.76 -0.33 -9.35
N LEU A 4 12.99 -1.10 -10.13
CA LEU A 4 11.57 -1.34 -9.86
C LEU A 4 11.38 -2.13 -8.56
N ILE A 5 12.14 -3.21 -8.37
CA ILE A 5 12.11 -4.01 -7.15
C ILE A 5 12.55 -3.18 -5.94
N ALA A 6 13.62 -2.38 -6.08
CA ALA A 6 14.08 -1.50 -5.01
C ALA A 6 12.98 -0.51 -4.58
N ASN A 7 12.28 0.09 -5.54
CA ASN A 7 11.14 0.97 -5.24
C ASN A 7 9.99 0.21 -4.55
N MET A 8 9.64 -0.99 -5.02
CA MET A 8 8.58 -1.80 -4.41
C MET A 8 8.88 -2.11 -2.93
N LEU A 9 10.10 -2.54 -2.62
CA LEU A 9 10.52 -2.81 -1.24
C LEU A 9 10.56 -1.52 -0.40
N ALA A 10 11.12 -0.43 -0.94
CA ALA A 10 11.19 0.85 -0.25
C ALA A 10 9.80 1.42 0.07
N GLN A 11 8.78 1.19 -0.77
CA GLN A 11 7.41 1.60 -0.48
C GLN A 11 6.80 0.82 0.68
N SER A 12 6.96 -0.51 0.71
CA SER A 12 6.50 -1.30 1.85
C SER A 12 7.17 -0.88 3.16
N GLU A 13 8.48 -0.59 3.12
CA GLU A 13 9.25 -0.08 4.25
C GLU A 13 8.75 1.30 4.70
N ALA A 14 8.54 2.23 3.77
CA ALA A 14 8.04 3.56 4.05
C ALA A 14 6.62 3.55 4.65
N LEU A 15 5.73 2.69 4.15
CA LEU A 15 4.38 2.51 4.72
C LEU A 15 4.43 1.97 6.15
N MET A 16 5.35 1.05 6.43
CA MET A 16 5.51 0.44 7.75
C MET A 16 6.13 1.41 8.77
N HIS A 17 7.26 2.03 8.43
CA HIS A 17 8.02 2.86 9.38
C HIS A 17 7.55 4.31 9.41
N GLY A 18 7.10 4.86 8.29
CA GLY A 18 6.88 6.29 8.16
C GLY A 18 8.17 7.08 8.39
N ARG A 19 8.00 8.28 8.96
CA ARG A 19 9.09 9.19 9.33
C ARG A 19 8.59 10.16 10.39
N THR A 20 9.23 10.14 11.54
CA THR A 20 8.86 10.95 12.71
C THR A 20 9.13 12.44 12.52
N GLU A 21 8.57 13.27 13.40
CA GLU A 21 8.85 14.71 13.41
C GLU A 21 10.34 15.02 13.59
N ALA A 22 11.01 14.33 14.52
CA ALA A 22 12.44 14.51 14.78
C ALA A 22 13.29 14.18 13.55
N GLU A 23 13.02 13.07 12.87
CA GLU A 23 13.70 12.69 11.63
C GLU A 23 13.38 13.65 10.47
N THR A 24 12.15 14.18 10.44
CA THR A 24 11.71 15.18 9.46
C THR A 24 12.51 16.47 9.62
N ARG A 25 12.54 17.03 10.82
CA ARG A 25 13.31 18.23 11.17
C ARG A 25 14.80 18.03 10.89
N ALA A 26 15.37 16.91 11.33
CA ALA A 26 16.79 16.60 11.13
C ALA A 26 17.18 16.60 9.64
N ALA A 27 16.40 15.95 8.77
CA ALA A 27 16.76 15.95 7.34
C ALA A 27 16.32 17.22 6.58
N LEU A 28 15.39 18.04 7.09
CA LEU A 28 15.18 19.40 6.57
C LEU A 28 16.35 20.32 6.94
N ALA A 29 16.89 20.21 8.16
CA ALA A 29 18.10 20.91 8.58
C ALA A 29 19.33 20.49 7.77
N ALA A 30 19.49 19.19 7.50
CA ALA A 30 20.57 18.68 6.65
C ALA A 30 20.51 19.21 5.19
N ARG A 31 19.35 19.70 4.74
CA ARG A 31 19.18 20.36 3.44
C ARG A 31 19.55 21.86 3.47
N GLY A 32 19.97 22.39 4.61
CA GLY A 32 20.38 23.79 4.78
C GLY A 32 19.21 24.77 4.86
N LEU A 33 18.02 24.31 5.26
CA LEU A 33 16.86 25.18 5.49
C LEU A 33 16.98 25.92 6.82
N ASP A 34 16.49 27.15 6.87
CA ASP A 34 16.39 27.92 8.12
C ASP A 34 15.27 27.39 9.02
N GLU A 35 15.32 27.72 10.32
CA GLU A 35 14.35 27.21 11.31
C GLU A 35 12.90 27.57 10.96
N SER A 36 12.64 28.78 10.46
CA SER A 36 11.28 29.20 10.11
C SER A 36 10.70 28.33 8.99
N ARG A 37 11.55 27.94 8.03
CA ARG A 37 11.16 27.06 6.93
C ARG A 37 11.05 25.61 7.37
N ILE A 38 11.90 25.15 8.29
CA ILE A 38 11.79 23.82 8.89
C ILE A 38 10.46 23.69 9.64
N ASP A 39 10.11 24.65 10.49
CA ASP A 39 8.85 24.65 11.23
C ASP A 39 7.64 24.64 10.30
N ALA A 40 7.67 25.45 9.24
CA ALA A 40 6.59 25.50 8.26
C ALA A 40 6.43 24.19 7.46
N LEU A 41 7.53 23.48 7.15
CA LEU A 41 7.51 22.29 6.31
C LEU A 41 7.32 20.99 7.08
N THR A 42 7.71 20.95 8.36
CA THR A 42 7.71 19.73 9.17
C THR A 42 6.34 19.04 9.21
N PRO A 43 5.21 19.74 9.49
CA PRO A 43 3.89 19.09 9.55
C PRO A 43 3.46 18.42 8.24
N HIS A 44 3.99 18.89 7.10
CA HIS A 44 3.67 18.37 5.76
C HIS A 44 4.60 17.23 5.31
N ASN A 45 5.68 16.96 6.05
CA ASN A 45 6.71 15.98 5.69
C ASN A 45 6.88 14.85 6.72
N VAL A 46 6.03 14.84 7.75
CA VAL A 46 5.90 13.70 8.68
C VAL A 46 5.03 12.63 8.05
N PHE A 47 5.48 11.38 8.14
CA PHE A 47 4.73 10.23 7.68
C PHE A 47 4.43 9.36 8.91
N PRO A 48 3.15 9.09 9.22
CA PRO A 48 2.80 8.40 10.47
C PRO A 48 3.25 6.94 10.51
N GLY A 49 3.55 6.33 9.36
CA GLY A 49 3.86 4.91 9.26
C GLY A 49 2.68 4.04 9.70
N ASN A 50 2.98 2.82 10.14
CA ASN A 50 1.99 1.84 10.62
C ASN A 50 0.84 1.60 9.60
N GLN A 51 1.15 1.69 8.31
CA GLN A 51 0.21 1.40 7.23
C GLN A 51 0.48 -0.03 6.72
N PRO A 52 -0.44 -0.98 6.94
CA PRO A 52 -0.22 -2.36 6.55
C PRO A 52 -0.20 -2.49 5.02
N SER A 53 0.71 -3.32 4.50
CA SER A 53 0.78 -3.68 3.09
C SER A 53 1.08 -5.17 2.94
N THR A 54 0.69 -5.75 1.80
CA THR A 54 1.01 -7.13 1.44
C THR A 54 1.79 -7.13 0.14
N THR A 55 2.97 -7.74 0.15
CA THR A 55 3.81 -7.90 -1.04
C THR A 55 3.75 -9.35 -1.52
N ILE A 56 3.31 -9.53 -2.76
CA ILE A 56 3.27 -10.84 -3.43
C ILE A 56 4.35 -10.83 -4.50
N LEU A 57 5.36 -11.69 -4.36
CA LEU A 57 6.45 -11.83 -5.31
C LEU A 57 6.26 -13.08 -6.16
N LEU A 58 6.39 -12.92 -7.48
CA LEU A 58 6.37 -14.01 -8.45
C LEU A 58 7.71 -14.03 -9.18
N ASP A 59 8.25 -15.22 -9.48
CA ASP A 59 9.51 -15.35 -10.22
C ASP A 59 9.40 -14.76 -11.64
N ALA A 60 8.26 -14.98 -12.29
CA ALA A 60 7.90 -14.39 -13.57
C ALA A 60 6.37 -14.36 -13.74
N LEU A 61 5.88 -13.42 -14.56
CA LEU A 61 4.46 -13.38 -14.95
C LEU A 61 4.20 -14.33 -16.12
N THR A 62 4.07 -15.63 -15.82
CA THR A 62 3.67 -16.66 -16.78
C THR A 62 2.14 -16.82 -16.80
N PRO A 63 1.54 -17.47 -17.81
CA PRO A 63 0.10 -17.78 -17.81
C PRO A 63 -0.35 -18.54 -16.56
N GLU A 64 0.46 -19.48 -16.09
CA GLU A 64 0.23 -20.23 -14.86
C GLU A 64 0.25 -19.31 -13.64
N ALA A 65 1.30 -18.51 -13.46
CA ALA A 65 1.44 -17.61 -12.31
C ALA A 65 0.32 -16.54 -12.28
N LEU A 66 -0.09 -16.04 -13.46
CA LEU A 66 -1.21 -15.12 -13.58
C LEU A 66 -2.53 -15.80 -13.19
N GLY A 67 -2.77 -17.03 -13.67
CA GLY A 67 -3.95 -17.82 -13.29
C GLY A 67 -4.01 -18.06 -11.77
N SER A 68 -2.89 -18.43 -11.16
CA SER A 68 -2.79 -18.59 -9.71
C SER A 68 -3.05 -17.29 -8.95
N LEU A 69 -2.58 -16.15 -9.45
CA LEU A 69 -2.82 -14.84 -8.83
C LEU A 69 -4.30 -14.46 -8.90
N ILE A 70 -4.98 -14.72 -10.01
CA ILE A 70 -6.42 -14.47 -10.15
C ILE A 70 -7.19 -15.36 -9.16
N ALA A 71 -6.91 -16.67 -9.17
CA ALA A 71 -7.56 -17.64 -8.29
C ALA A 71 -7.35 -17.32 -6.80
N LEU A 72 -6.17 -16.80 -6.43
CA LEU A 72 -5.90 -16.31 -5.08
C LEU A 72 -6.91 -15.23 -4.65
N TYR A 73 -7.19 -14.25 -5.52
CA TYR A 73 -8.15 -13.18 -5.21
C TYR A 73 -9.61 -13.66 -5.27
N GLU A 74 -9.97 -14.56 -6.18
CA GLU A 74 -11.30 -15.18 -6.21
C GLU A 74 -11.59 -15.90 -4.89
N HIS A 75 -10.64 -16.71 -4.40
CA HIS A 75 -10.79 -17.39 -3.12
C HIS A 75 -10.75 -16.44 -1.93
N ARG A 76 -9.95 -15.36 -1.97
CA ARG A 76 -10.00 -14.31 -0.94
C ARG A 76 -11.41 -13.72 -0.81
N ILE A 77 -12.04 -13.37 -1.94
CA ILE A 77 -13.40 -12.80 -1.97
C ILE A 77 -14.43 -13.82 -1.46
N PHE A 78 -14.35 -15.06 -1.96
CA PHE A 78 -15.21 -16.15 -1.51
C PHE A 78 -15.14 -16.37 0.01
N THR A 79 -13.92 -16.48 0.55
CA THR A 79 -13.71 -16.67 2.00
C THR A 79 -14.27 -15.51 2.81
N GLN A 80 -14.11 -14.27 2.34
CA GLN A 80 -14.70 -13.10 3.01
C GLN A 80 -16.24 -13.14 3.00
N GLY A 81 -16.85 -13.50 1.87
CA GLY A 81 -18.30 -13.67 1.77
C GLY A 81 -18.82 -14.77 2.71
N ALA A 82 -18.12 -15.90 2.78
CA ALA A 82 -18.45 -17.00 3.68
C ALA A 82 -18.35 -16.59 5.16
N ILE A 83 -17.33 -15.82 5.54
CA ILE A 83 -17.18 -15.27 6.91
C ILE A 83 -18.33 -14.31 7.25
N TRP A 84 -18.72 -13.46 6.30
CA TRP A 84 -19.78 -12.48 6.51
C TRP A 84 -21.20 -13.03 6.32
N GLY A 85 -21.35 -14.28 5.86
CA GLY A 85 -22.66 -14.90 5.62
C GLY A 85 -23.44 -14.25 4.48
N ILE A 86 -22.75 -13.67 3.49
CA ILE A 86 -23.37 -13.04 2.31
C ILE A 86 -23.13 -13.87 1.04
N ASN A 87 -23.99 -13.70 0.05
CA ASN A 87 -23.82 -14.34 -1.25
C ASN A 87 -22.82 -13.55 -2.11
N SER A 88 -21.64 -14.11 -2.35
CA SER A 88 -20.62 -13.48 -3.21
C SER A 88 -20.93 -13.52 -4.71
N PHE A 89 -22.00 -14.20 -5.13
CA PHE A 89 -22.26 -14.52 -6.53
C PHE A 89 -23.55 -13.90 -7.09
N ASP A 90 -24.30 -13.10 -6.30
CA ASP A 90 -25.43 -12.32 -6.81
C ASP A 90 -25.09 -10.84 -7.02
N GLN A 91 -25.99 -10.12 -7.69
CA GLN A 91 -25.79 -8.72 -8.08
C GLN A 91 -27.12 -7.95 -8.24
N TRP A 92 -28.07 -8.16 -7.33
CA TRP A 92 -29.42 -7.57 -7.40
C TRP A 92 -29.44 -6.03 -7.46
N GLY A 93 -28.39 -5.37 -6.96
CA GLY A 93 -28.27 -3.91 -6.95
C GLY A 93 -28.26 -3.25 -8.34
N VAL A 94 -28.12 -4.02 -9.42
CA VAL A 94 -28.11 -3.49 -10.80
C VAL A 94 -29.50 -3.39 -11.43
N GLU A 95 -30.55 -3.86 -10.77
CA GLU A 95 -31.88 -4.02 -11.40
C GLU A 95 -32.72 -2.74 -11.40
N LEU A 96 -32.65 -1.90 -10.36
CA LEU A 96 -33.53 -0.74 -10.20
C LEU A 96 -33.32 0.36 -11.27
N GLY A 97 -32.13 0.44 -11.86
CA GLY A 97 -31.78 1.45 -12.85
C GLY A 97 -31.85 1.01 -14.31
N LYS A 98 -32.25 -0.24 -14.58
CA LYS A 98 -32.46 -0.77 -15.93
C LYS A 98 -33.91 -0.55 -16.36
#